data_AF-A0A8H6L4S5-F1
#
_entry.id   AF-A0A8H6L4S5-F1
#
_cell.length_a   1.000
_cell.length_b   1.000
_cell.length_c   1.000
_cell.angle_alpha   90.00
_cell.angle_beta   90.00
_cell.angle_gamma   90.00
#
_symmetry.space_group_name_H-M   'P 1'
#
loop_
_entity.id
_entity.type
_entity.pdbx_description
1 polymer ?
#
loop_
_entity_poly.entity_id
_entity_poly.type
_entity_poly.pdbx_seq_one_letter_code
_entity_poly.pdbx_strand_id
1 'polypeptide(L)'
;MATPAHCAYCFEILIADLEDREPLEYRQVLDLWTQYEALTKSKATEIEEDDEDDHDPDLQGRDDLEEDSEMDGLEEADEDEDGEDDAPPEELAQHAPSKLSLPSISRLQASSPASASSASSTPSSLSTTSSNAALDTTSKSSSKTSFFSFGSRRSQQPSPAPPPKEEEHPLFVTWNTISPRSGNKSLRGCIGTFEAQELEAGLRGYALTAAFDDHRFPSVSLPELPTLSTSITLLTNFTPASHPLDWTLGTHGIRISFSHHGKRYSATYLPDVAVEQGWSKEETIVSLMRKAGWKGRSGEWRDVKGLGVVTYEGKKASLGWAEWRGWRTWVEGLRN
;
A
#
# COMPACT_ATOMS: atom_id res chain seq x y z
N MET A 1 -1.92 7.56 10.01
CA MET A 1 -2.61 7.04 8.78
C MET A 1 -1.73 7.33 7.57
N ALA A 2 -1.83 6.56 6.47
CA ALA A 2 -1.01 6.85 5.29
C ALA A 2 -1.40 8.21 4.69
N THR A 3 -0.41 9.01 4.26
CA THR A 3 -0.63 10.33 3.67
C THR A 3 0.15 10.47 2.35
N PRO A 4 -0.20 11.43 1.48
CA PRO A 4 0.60 11.77 0.32
C PRO A 4 2.04 12.16 0.67
N ALA A 5 2.28 12.77 1.85
CA ALA A 5 3.62 13.08 2.34
C ALA A 5 4.51 11.83 2.50
N HIS A 6 3.96 10.71 2.99
CA HIS A 6 4.71 9.44 3.02
C HIS A 6 5.09 8.96 1.61
N CYS A 7 4.19 9.16 0.64
CA CYS A 7 4.48 8.81 -0.75
C CYS A 7 5.58 9.72 -1.33
N ALA A 8 5.54 11.01 -1.00
CA ALA A 8 6.55 11.98 -1.41
C ALA A 8 7.93 11.66 -0.83
N TYR A 9 7.98 11.20 0.42
CA TYR A 9 9.21 10.70 1.04
C TYR A 9 9.77 9.49 0.29
N CYS A 10 8.94 8.51 -0.07
CA CYS A 10 9.40 7.35 -0.84
C CYS A 10 9.96 7.75 -2.22
N PHE A 11 9.34 8.71 -2.92
CA PHE A 11 9.90 9.27 -4.15
C PHE A 11 11.23 9.98 -3.90
N GLU A 12 11.32 10.81 -2.87
CA GLU A 12 12.56 11.51 -2.51
C GLU A 12 13.71 10.53 -2.26
N ILE A 13 13.45 9.45 -1.52
CA ILE A 13 14.42 8.39 -1.28
C ILE A 13 14.84 7.69 -2.57
N LEU A 14 13.88 7.27 -3.41
CA LEU A 14 14.17 6.59 -4.67
C LEU A 14 15.04 7.45 -5.59
N ILE A 15 14.69 8.73 -5.73
CA ILE A 15 15.34 9.64 -6.67
C ILE A 15 16.71 10.04 -6.13
N ALA A 16 16.82 10.26 -4.82
CA ALA A 16 18.11 10.53 -4.20
C ALA A 16 19.10 9.39 -4.44
N ASP A 17 18.64 8.14 -4.34
CA ASP A 17 19.45 6.95 -4.63
C ASP A 17 19.84 6.88 -6.12
N LEU A 18 18.89 7.08 -7.04
CA LEU A 18 19.15 7.09 -8.48
C LEU A 18 20.09 8.22 -8.95
N GLU A 19 20.09 9.35 -8.25
CA GLU A 19 20.91 10.53 -8.55
C GLU A 19 22.20 10.61 -7.73
N ASP A 20 22.48 9.63 -6.87
CA ASP A 20 23.63 9.60 -5.94
C ASP A 20 23.75 10.89 -5.10
N ARG A 21 22.61 11.34 -4.54
CA ARG A 21 22.52 12.53 -3.68
C ARG A 21 21.95 12.20 -2.32
N GLU A 22 22.16 13.11 -1.36
CA GLU A 22 21.53 12.99 -0.05
C GLU A 22 20.03 13.35 -0.15
N PRO A 23 19.12 12.50 0.38
CA PRO A 23 17.70 12.81 0.44
C PRO A 23 17.39 13.83 1.53
N LEU A 24 16.26 14.52 1.41
CA LEU A 24 15.69 15.25 2.54
C LEU A 24 15.36 14.30 3.70
N GLU A 25 15.50 14.79 4.93
CA GLU A 25 15.10 14.03 6.11
C GLU A 25 13.59 13.83 6.15
N TYR A 26 13.13 12.73 6.76
CA TYR A 26 11.72 12.39 6.81
C TYR A 26 10.85 13.51 7.38
N ARG A 27 11.23 14.08 8.54
CA ARG A 27 10.51 15.21 9.16
C ARG A 27 10.44 16.41 8.24
N GLN A 28 11.53 16.73 7.54
CA GLN A 28 11.56 17.85 6.60
C GLN A 28 10.57 17.63 5.45
N VAL A 29 10.49 16.41 4.90
CA VAL A 29 9.52 16.10 3.84
C VAL A 29 8.09 16.26 4.34
N LEU A 30 7.76 15.77 5.54
CA LEU A 30 6.42 15.92 6.10
C LEU A 30 6.03 17.40 6.29
N ASP A 31 6.93 18.19 6.86
CA ASP A 31 6.67 19.61 7.16
C ASP A 31 6.52 20.42 5.87
N LEU A 32 7.41 20.19 4.89
CA LEU A 32 7.37 20.86 3.59
C LEU A 32 6.14 20.45 2.78
N TRP A 33 5.77 19.17 2.80
CA TRP A 33 4.55 18.70 2.14
C TRP A 33 3.31 19.35 2.73
N THR A 34 3.23 19.45 4.05
CA THR A 34 2.12 20.10 4.75
C THR A 34 1.96 21.56 4.34
N GLN A 35 3.08 22.29 4.25
CA GLN A 35 3.09 23.68 3.80
C GLN A 35 2.65 23.81 2.33
N TYR A 36 3.14 22.93 1.46
CA TYR A 36 2.74 22.90 0.06
C TYR A 36 1.24 22.63 -0.11
N GLU A 37 0.66 21.68 0.62
CA GLU A 37 -0.78 21.40 0.58
C GLU A 37 -1.63 22.57 1.10
N ALA A 38 -1.15 23.31 2.09
CA ALA A 38 -1.86 24.49 2.58
C ALA A 38 -1.91 25.59 1.50
N LEU A 39 -0.79 25.84 0.83
CA LEU A 39 -0.69 26.82 -0.25
C LEU A 39 -1.54 26.44 -1.47
N THR A 40 -1.52 25.16 -1.87
CA THR A 40 -2.32 24.71 -3.02
C THR A 40 -3.82 24.80 -2.75
N LYS A 41 -4.24 24.55 -1.50
CA LYS A 41 -5.64 24.75 -1.08
C LYS A 41 -6.05 26.22 -1.07
N SER A 42 -5.23 27.11 -0.49
CA SER A 42 -5.52 28.55 -0.49
C SER A 42 -5.62 29.13 -1.90
N LYS A 43 -4.73 28.72 -2.81
CA LYS A 43 -4.78 29.16 -4.20
C LYS A 43 -5.99 28.62 -4.96
N ALA A 44 -6.47 27.42 -4.62
CA ALA A 44 -7.68 26.87 -5.21
C ALA A 44 -8.94 27.64 -4.75
N THR A 45 -9.01 28.02 -3.47
CA THR A 45 -10.14 28.79 -2.93
C THR A 45 -10.20 30.23 -3.46
N GLU A 46 -9.05 30.89 -3.69
CA GLU A 46 -9.01 32.24 -4.28
C GLU A 46 -9.54 32.26 -5.74
N ILE A 47 -9.36 31.16 -6.49
CA ILE A 47 -9.83 31.06 -7.88
C ILE A 47 -11.35 30.86 -7.93
N GLU A 48 -11.93 30.12 -6.97
CA GLU A 48 -13.38 29.90 -6.91
C GLU A 48 -14.16 31.14 -6.46
N GLU A 49 -13.54 32.06 -5.72
CA GLU A 49 -14.16 33.33 -5.29
C GLU A 49 -14.17 34.41 -6.39
N ASP A 50 -13.30 34.32 -7.41
CA ASP A 50 -13.24 35.28 -8.52
C ASP A 50 -14.26 34.96 -9.65
N ASP A 51 -14.86 33.76 -9.68
CA ASP A 51 -15.81 33.31 -10.72
C ASP A 51 -17.30 33.56 -10.38
N GLU A 52 -17.64 34.06 -9.17
CA GLU A 52 -19.04 34.30 -8.75
C GLU A 52 -19.58 35.73 -9.00
N ASP A 53 -18.81 36.65 -9.58
CA ASP A 53 -19.16 38.08 -9.66
C ASP A 53 -19.67 38.59 -11.04
N ASP A 54 -20.09 37.70 -11.96
CA ASP A 54 -20.76 38.09 -13.22
C ASP A 54 -22.16 37.42 -13.33
N HIS A 55 -23.10 37.84 -12.47
CA HIS A 55 -24.54 37.62 -12.71
C HIS A 55 -25.23 38.94 -13.03
N ASP A 56 -25.31 39.23 -14.33
CA ASP A 56 -26.16 40.28 -14.92
C ASP A 56 -27.64 39.87 -14.80
N PRO A 57 -28.46 40.55 -13.98
CA PRO A 57 -29.85 40.17 -13.80
C PRO A 57 -30.75 41.05 -14.67
N ASP A 58 -30.68 40.92 -16.00
CA ASP A 58 -31.66 41.61 -16.85
C ASP A 58 -31.94 40.94 -18.20
N LEU A 59 -32.63 39.80 -18.20
CA LEU A 59 -33.47 39.40 -19.34
C LEU A 59 -34.75 38.70 -18.87
N GLN A 60 -35.79 39.52 -18.71
CA GLN A 60 -37.18 39.07 -18.64
C GLN A 60 -37.74 38.81 -20.05
N GLY A 61 -38.28 37.61 -20.23
CA GLY A 61 -39.46 37.35 -21.05
C GLY A 61 -39.24 36.96 -22.51
N ARG A 62 -39.59 35.72 -22.85
CA ARG A 62 -40.67 35.43 -23.81
C ARG A 62 -40.93 33.93 -23.95
N ASP A 63 -42.21 33.62 -23.97
CA ASP A 63 -42.86 32.34 -24.18
C ASP A 63 -42.66 31.74 -25.60
N ASP A 64 -43.12 30.48 -25.72
CA ASP A 64 -43.77 29.88 -26.90
C ASP A 64 -42.88 29.28 -28.01
N LEU A 65 -42.80 27.93 -28.06
CA LEU A 65 -43.53 27.07 -29.03
C LEU A 65 -42.98 25.64 -29.14
N GLU A 66 -43.93 24.71 -29.17
CA GLU A 66 -43.85 23.29 -29.52
C GLU A 66 -43.46 23.09 -31.00
N GLU A 67 -42.76 21.99 -31.32
CA GLU A 67 -42.86 21.38 -32.66
C GLU A 67 -42.60 19.86 -32.58
N ASP A 68 -43.69 19.11 -32.67
CA ASP A 68 -43.73 17.70 -33.02
C ASP A 68 -43.38 17.53 -34.51
N SER A 69 -42.64 16.47 -34.87
CA SER A 69 -42.78 15.87 -36.20
C SER A 69 -42.42 14.38 -36.18
N GLU A 70 -43.47 13.57 -36.29
CA GLU A 70 -43.44 12.20 -36.80
C GLU A 70 -43.14 12.22 -38.32
N MET A 71 -42.41 11.22 -38.82
CA MET A 71 -42.40 10.88 -40.25
C MET A 71 -42.29 9.36 -40.42
N ASP A 72 -43.32 8.83 -41.06
CA ASP A 72 -43.57 7.44 -41.45
C ASP A 72 -42.55 6.86 -42.45
N GLY A 73 -42.33 5.55 -42.30
CA GLY A 73 -42.58 4.51 -43.33
C GLY A 73 -41.88 4.58 -44.69
N LEU A 74 -41.25 3.47 -45.09
CA LEU A 74 -41.68 2.63 -46.22
C LEU A 74 -40.79 1.38 -46.35
N GLU A 75 -41.46 0.23 -46.48
CA GLU A 75 -40.97 -1.09 -46.87
C GLU A 75 -40.56 -1.11 -48.35
N GLU A 76 -39.64 -1.99 -48.77
CA GLU A 76 -39.83 -2.85 -49.95
C GLU A 76 -39.06 -4.17 -49.78
N ALA A 77 -39.73 -5.23 -50.23
CA ALA A 77 -39.33 -6.61 -50.24
C ALA A 77 -38.66 -6.96 -51.58
N ASP A 78 -37.78 -7.95 -51.59
CA ASP A 78 -37.50 -8.74 -52.80
C ASP A 78 -37.40 -10.22 -52.39
N GLU A 79 -38.29 -11.00 -53.02
CA GLU A 79 -38.34 -12.45 -53.05
C GLU A 79 -37.42 -12.96 -54.16
N ASP A 80 -36.74 -14.09 -53.96
CA ASP A 80 -36.40 -15.02 -55.04
C ASP A 80 -36.28 -16.45 -54.48
N GLU A 81 -37.10 -17.31 -55.09
CA GLU A 81 -37.28 -18.76 -55.02
C GLU A 81 -36.07 -19.46 -55.72
N ASP A 82 -35.52 -20.61 -55.31
CA ASP A 82 -35.95 -21.96 -55.67
C ASP A 82 -34.91 -23.01 -55.19
N GLY A 83 -35.35 -24.22 -54.82
CA GLY A 83 -34.51 -25.42 -54.89
C GLY A 83 -34.70 -26.45 -53.77
N GLU A 84 -35.67 -27.35 -53.95
CA GLU A 84 -35.95 -28.54 -53.13
C GLU A 84 -34.83 -29.61 -53.20
N ASP A 85 -34.54 -30.31 -52.09
CA ASP A 85 -34.53 -31.78 -52.04
C ASP A 85 -34.31 -32.32 -50.59
N ASP A 86 -35.31 -33.09 -50.15
CA ASP A 86 -35.35 -34.24 -49.23
C ASP A 86 -34.83 -34.17 -47.76
N ALA A 87 -35.72 -34.56 -46.85
CA ALA A 87 -35.54 -34.77 -45.40
C ALA A 87 -35.63 -36.29 -45.07
N PRO A 88 -35.61 -36.81 -43.80
CA PRO A 88 -35.55 -36.17 -42.48
C PRO A 88 -34.64 -36.96 -41.47
N PRO A 89 -34.83 -36.92 -40.12
CA PRO A 89 -34.24 -35.95 -39.18
C PRO A 89 -33.45 -36.61 -38.02
N GLU A 90 -32.64 -35.87 -37.26
CA GLU A 90 -32.51 -36.08 -35.79
C GLU A 90 -31.74 -34.95 -35.05
N GLU A 91 -32.40 -34.43 -34.01
CA GLU A 91 -31.94 -33.76 -32.78
C GLU A 91 -31.17 -32.41 -32.79
N LEU A 92 -31.96 -31.34 -32.59
CA LEU A 92 -31.82 -30.24 -31.61
C LEU A 92 -30.41 -29.81 -31.16
N ALA A 93 -29.93 -28.72 -31.76
CA ALA A 93 -28.97 -27.80 -31.16
C ALA A 93 -29.68 -26.67 -30.39
N GLN A 94 -29.12 -26.22 -29.27
CA GLN A 94 -29.27 -24.83 -28.83
C GLN A 94 -27.92 -24.27 -28.36
N HIS A 95 -27.58 -23.13 -28.97
CA HIS A 95 -26.37 -22.34 -28.86
C HIS A 95 -26.25 -21.56 -27.54
N ALA A 96 -25.00 -21.31 -27.15
CA ALA A 96 -24.57 -20.41 -26.09
C ALA A 96 -24.74 -18.92 -26.45
N PRO A 97 -24.77 -18.00 -25.45
CA PRO A 97 -24.28 -16.64 -25.60
C PRO A 97 -22.81 -16.53 -25.17
N SER A 98 -22.04 -15.80 -25.98
CA SER A 98 -20.61 -15.51 -25.87
C SER A 98 -20.26 -14.72 -24.61
N LYS A 99 -19.41 -15.28 -23.74
CA LYS A 99 -18.71 -14.55 -22.67
C LYS A 99 -17.46 -13.89 -23.24
N LEU A 100 -17.40 -12.56 -23.12
CA LEU A 100 -16.17 -11.79 -23.25
C LEU A 100 -15.15 -12.31 -22.23
N SER A 101 -14.06 -12.89 -22.72
CA SER A 101 -12.92 -13.31 -21.91
C SER A 101 -11.96 -12.12 -21.77
N LEU A 102 -11.93 -11.52 -20.57
CA LEU A 102 -10.83 -10.68 -20.15
C LEU A 102 -9.67 -11.59 -19.67
N PRO A 103 -8.41 -11.20 -19.89
CA PRO A 103 -7.26 -12.06 -19.61
C PRO A 103 -7.16 -12.34 -18.10
N SER A 104 -7.29 -13.62 -17.75
CA SER A 104 -7.10 -14.15 -16.40
C SER A 104 -5.73 -13.79 -15.85
N ILE A 105 -5.68 -13.30 -14.60
CA ILE A 105 -4.46 -13.27 -13.79
C ILE A 105 -4.13 -14.71 -13.37
N SER A 106 -3.70 -15.51 -14.34
CA SER A 106 -2.97 -16.76 -14.09
C SER A 106 -1.53 -16.41 -13.75
N ARG A 107 -1.31 -15.75 -12.59
CA ARG A 107 0.05 -15.51 -12.10
C ARG A 107 0.19 -15.25 -10.60
N LEU A 108 -0.75 -15.73 -9.79
CA LEU A 108 -0.57 -15.90 -8.33
C LEU A 108 -0.60 -17.37 -7.88
N GLN A 109 -0.71 -18.32 -8.83
CA GLN A 109 -0.46 -19.74 -8.58
C GLN A 109 0.88 -20.15 -9.21
N ALA A 110 1.95 -19.46 -8.84
CA ALA A 110 3.27 -20.08 -8.83
C ALA A 110 3.50 -20.56 -7.40
N SER A 111 3.59 -21.89 -7.27
CA SER A 111 3.96 -22.63 -6.09
C SER A 111 5.06 -21.91 -5.32
N SER A 112 4.72 -21.24 -4.21
CA SER A 112 5.72 -20.85 -3.23
C SER A 112 6.32 -22.15 -2.67
N PRO A 113 7.63 -22.40 -2.78
CA PRO A 113 8.22 -23.52 -2.08
C PRO A 113 8.04 -23.24 -0.58
N ALA A 114 7.59 -24.26 0.13
CA ALA A 114 7.48 -24.26 1.57
C ALA A 114 8.81 -23.78 2.17
N SER A 115 8.83 -22.57 2.73
CA SER A 115 9.93 -22.11 3.56
C SER A 115 9.55 -22.34 5.01
N ALA A 116 9.97 -23.50 5.51
CA ALA A 116 10.19 -23.68 6.92
C ALA A 116 11.38 -22.79 7.34
N SER A 117 11.20 -22.02 8.40
CA SER A 117 12.22 -21.47 9.32
C SER A 117 13.52 -20.90 8.74
N SER A 118 13.73 -19.59 8.93
CA SER A 118 15.05 -18.98 9.18
C SER A 118 14.81 -17.58 9.76
N ALA A 119 15.06 -17.36 11.04
CA ALA A 119 16.37 -17.05 11.62
C ALA A 119 16.92 -15.73 11.07
N SER A 120 16.83 -14.72 11.93
CA SER A 120 17.56 -13.46 11.95
C SER A 120 19.03 -13.63 11.53
N SER A 121 19.44 -12.90 10.50
CA SER A 121 20.85 -12.70 10.16
C SER A 121 21.21 -11.23 10.40
N THR A 122 21.85 -10.99 11.54
CA THR A 122 22.66 -9.79 11.81
C THR A 122 23.95 -9.86 10.99
N PRO A 123 24.40 -8.78 10.33
CA PRO A 123 25.73 -8.75 9.72
C PRO A 123 26.80 -8.59 10.81
N SER A 124 27.80 -9.45 10.79
CA SER A 124 29.04 -9.33 11.55
C SER A 124 30.07 -8.58 10.71
N SER A 125 30.67 -7.53 11.27
CA SER A 125 31.88 -6.89 10.75
C SER A 125 33.08 -7.21 11.65
N LEU A 126 34.10 -7.81 11.03
CA LEU A 126 35.50 -7.93 11.49
C LEU A 126 36.26 -6.72 10.92
N SER A 127 37.33 -6.12 11.46
CA SER A 127 38.21 -6.28 12.63
C SER A 127 39.19 -5.08 12.67
N THR A 128 40.03 -5.03 13.73
CA THR A 128 41.32 -4.28 13.93
C THR A 128 41.18 -2.90 14.62
N THR A 129 41.93 -2.52 15.67
CA THR A 129 43.21 -2.99 16.23
C THR A 129 43.44 -2.39 17.64
N SER A 130 44.10 -3.16 18.53
CA SER A 130 45.03 -2.76 19.62
C SER A 130 44.49 -1.90 20.79
N SER A 131 44.80 -2.12 22.08
CA SER A 131 46.00 -2.67 22.71
C SER A 131 45.70 -3.19 24.12
N ASN A 132 46.42 -4.24 24.54
CA ASN A 132 46.52 -4.71 25.92
C ASN A 132 47.34 -3.75 26.79
N ALA A 133 46.90 -3.54 28.04
CA ALA A 133 47.78 -3.39 29.19
C ALA A 133 47.00 -3.73 30.47
N ALA A 134 47.34 -4.87 31.06
CA ALA A 134 46.94 -5.28 32.40
C ALA A 134 47.91 -4.70 33.43
N LEU A 135 47.43 -4.17 34.57
CA LEU A 135 48.18 -4.08 35.83
C LEU A 135 47.22 -3.99 37.04
N ASP A 136 47.21 -5.08 37.79
CA ASP A 136 47.11 -5.33 39.24
C ASP A 136 46.83 -4.23 40.31
N THR A 137 46.13 -4.72 41.34
CA THR A 137 46.35 -4.56 42.81
C THR A 137 45.63 -3.48 43.64
N THR A 138 44.78 -3.99 44.54
CA THR A 138 44.61 -3.72 45.99
C THR A 138 44.59 -2.30 46.57
N SER A 139 43.50 -2.06 47.32
CA SER A 139 43.44 -1.42 48.65
C SER A 139 43.66 0.10 48.78
N LYS A 140 42.54 0.80 49.02
CA LYS A 140 42.51 2.11 49.68
C LYS A 140 42.68 1.93 51.20
N SER A 141 43.69 2.59 51.78
CA SER A 141 43.63 3.07 53.16
C SER A 141 43.51 4.60 53.15
N SER A 142 42.38 5.05 53.70
CA SER A 142 42.19 6.23 54.55
C SER A 142 43.23 7.36 54.49
N SER A 143 42.80 8.53 54.01
CA SER A 143 43.23 9.80 54.59
C SER A 143 42.08 10.79 54.55
N LYS A 144 41.67 11.18 55.76
CA LYS A 144 40.81 12.32 56.04
C LYS A 144 41.62 13.57 55.71
N THR A 145 41.01 14.58 55.09
CA THR A 145 40.75 15.89 55.70
C THR A 145 39.95 16.77 54.75
N SER A 146 38.91 17.35 55.33
CA SER A 146 38.02 18.43 54.90
C SER A 146 38.67 19.47 54.00
N PHE A 147 37.91 20.14 53.12
CA PHE A 147 37.89 21.61 52.99
C PHE A 147 36.80 22.07 51.99
N PHE A 148 35.96 23.00 52.48
CA PHE A 148 35.05 23.94 51.80
C PHE A 148 33.82 23.42 51.03
N SER A 149 32.67 23.46 51.72
CA SER A 149 31.36 23.65 51.12
C SER A 149 31.28 25.02 50.43
N PHE A 150 31.31 25.02 49.10
CA PHE A 150 30.67 26.06 48.30
C PHE A 150 29.33 25.51 47.82
N GLY A 151 28.25 26.17 48.23
CA GLY A 151 26.90 25.85 47.80
C GLY A 151 26.75 26.05 46.30
N SER A 152 26.82 24.96 45.53
CA SER A 152 26.33 24.95 44.16
C SER A 152 24.89 24.48 44.20
N ARG A 153 23.98 25.45 44.07
CA ARG A 153 22.55 25.24 43.87
C ARG A 153 22.40 24.50 42.55
N ARG A 154 22.37 23.16 42.61
CA ARG A 154 22.13 22.30 41.45
C ARG A 154 20.75 22.66 40.91
N SER A 155 20.71 23.47 39.85
CA SER A 155 19.53 23.61 39.02
C SER A 155 19.16 22.21 38.57
N GLN A 156 18.02 21.71 39.03
CA GLN A 156 17.41 20.54 38.44
C GLN A 156 17.06 20.94 37.02
N GLN A 157 17.95 20.60 36.09
CA GLN A 157 17.67 20.66 34.67
C GLN A 157 16.53 19.64 34.45
N PRO A 158 15.36 20.05 33.93
CA PRO A 158 14.31 19.11 33.63
C PRO A 158 14.87 18.08 32.65
N SER A 159 14.75 16.80 33.00
CA SER A 159 15.07 15.69 32.10
C SER A 159 14.33 15.94 30.79
N PRO A 160 14.98 15.83 29.61
CA PRO A 160 14.28 15.97 28.34
C PRO A 160 13.12 14.97 28.34
N ALA A 161 11.94 15.47 27.98
CA ALA A 161 10.77 14.62 27.78
C ALA A 161 11.16 13.46 26.84
N PRO A 162 10.64 12.24 27.06
CA PRO A 162 10.87 11.15 26.12
C PRO A 162 10.46 11.64 24.72
N PRO A 163 11.27 11.35 23.68
CA PRO A 163 10.91 11.73 22.32
C PRO A 163 9.50 11.20 22.01
N PRO A 164 8.71 11.93 21.20
CA PRO A 164 7.39 11.48 20.81
C PRO A 164 7.51 10.05 20.26
N LYS A 165 6.67 9.14 20.74
CA LYS A 165 6.70 7.73 20.30
C LYS A 165 6.50 7.71 18.80
N GLU A 166 7.48 7.18 18.09
CA GLU A 166 7.38 6.98 16.65
C GLU A 166 6.27 5.97 16.36
N GLU A 167 5.47 6.29 15.35
CA GLU A 167 4.29 5.51 14.98
C GLU A 167 4.71 4.22 14.26
N GLU A 168 4.72 3.09 14.96
CA GLU A 168 5.07 1.81 14.35
C GLU A 168 3.90 1.15 13.63
N HIS A 169 4.10 0.76 12.36
CA HIS A 169 3.06 0.18 11.53
C HIS A 169 3.63 -0.93 10.63
N PRO A 170 2.91 -2.05 10.44
CA PRO A 170 3.15 -2.90 9.29
C PRO A 170 2.76 -2.15 8.02
N LEU A 171 3.59 -2.24 6.98
CA LEU A 171 3.45 -1.39 5.80
C LEU A 171 3.86 -2.09 4.52
N PHE A 172 3.29 -1.61 3.42
CA PHE A 172 3.64 -2.00 2.06
C PHE A 172 3.89 -0.77 1.22
N VAL A 173 4.98 -0.78 0.47
CA VAL A 173 5.30 0.24 -0.55
C VAL A 173 5.09 -0.38 -1.91
N THR A 174 4.29 0.30 -2.72
CA THR A 174 3.97 -0.13 -4.09
C THR A 174 4.38 0.94 -5.08
N TRP A 175 5.13 0.55 -6.09
CA TRP A 175 5.37 1.31 -7.30
C TRP A 175 4.42 0.82 -8.39
N ASN A 176 3.79 1.76 -9.10
CA ASN A 176 3.01 1.48 -10.30
C ASN A 176 3.49 2.39 -11.44
N THR A 177 3.47 1.88 -12.67
CA THR A 177 3.55 2.72 -13.87
C THR A 177 2.16 3.17 -14.29
N ILE A 178 2.07 4.37 -14.83
CA ILE A 178 0.87 4.96 -15.41
C ILE A 178 1.12 5.10 -16.92
N SER A 179 0.32 4.41 -17.72
CA SER A 179 0.38 4.51 -19.18
C SER A 179 0.05 5.94 -19.62
N PRO A 180 0.95 6.66 -20.32
CA PRO A 180 0.65 8.02 -20.79
C PRO A 180 -0.51 8.06 -21.79
N ARG A 181 -0.77 6.96 -22.50
CA ARG A 181 -1.83 6.87 -23.51
C ARG A 181 -3.20 6.60 -22.91
N SER A 182 -3.28 5.70 -21.93
CA SER A 182 -4.57 5.21 -21.40
C SER A 182 -4.85 5.65 -19.97
N GLY A 183 -3.88 6.21 -19.26
CA GLY A 183 -3.98 6.51 -17.83
C GLY A 183 -4.03 5.28 -16.93
N ASN A 184 -3.97 4.07 -17.49
CA ASN A 184 -4.07 2.83 -16.72
C ASN A 184 -2.83 2.60 -15.86
N LYS A 185 -3.07 2.18 -14.62
CA LYS A 185 -2.03 1.79 -13.67
C LYS A 185 -1.63 0.33 -13.86
N SER A 186 -0.34 0.06 -13.89
CA SER A 186 0.23 -1.29 -13.86
C SER A 186 1.20 -1.42 -12.70
N LEU A 187 1.13 -2.55 -11.99
CA LEU A 187 2.06 -2.86 -10.91
C LEU A 187 3.50 -2.88 -11.44
N ARG A 188 4.41 -2.20 -10.73
CA ARG A 188 5.82 -2.07 -11.07
C ARG A 188 6.79 -2.59 -10.00
N GLY A 189 6.29 -2.72 -8.77
CA GLY A 189 6.97 -3.34 -7.65
C GLY A 189 6.10 -3.22 -6.40
N CYS A 190 6.09 -4.21 -5.53
CA CYS A 190 5.36 -4.13 -4.26
C CYS A 190 5.99 -5.05 -3.22
N ILE A 191 6.59 -4.44 -2.19
CA ILE A 191 7.23 -5.13 -1.08
C ILE A 191 6.82 -4.46 0.24
N GLY A 192 6.74 -5.25 1.31
CA GLY A 192 6.34 -4.79 2.63
C GLY A 192 6.39 -5.90 3.66
N THR A 193 5.86 -5.61 4.85
CA THR A 193 5.86 -6.53 5.98
C THR A 193 4.58 -6.45 6.81
N PHE A 194 4.28 -7.55 7.49
CA PHE A 194 3.23 -7.66 8.51
C PHE A 194 3.76 -7.41 9.93
N GLU A 195 5.06 -7.24 10.09
CA GLU A 195 5.68 -6.81 11.35
C GLU A 195 5.61 -5.28 11.47
N ALA A 196 5.39 -4.77 12.69
CA ALA A 196 5.38 -3.34 12.91
C ALA A 196 6.79 -2.78 12.69
N GLN A 197 6.90 -1.68 11.93
CA GLN A 197 8.16 -1.01 11.65
C GLN A 197 8.05 0.45 12.05
N GLU A 198 9.15 1.01 12.53
CA GLU A 198 9.32 2.46 12.58
C GLU A 198 9.08 3.04 11.18
N LEU A 199 8.22 4.06 11.10
CA LEU A 199 7.66 4.48 9.82
C LEU A 199 8.73 5.03 8.85
N GLU A 200 9.69 5.83 9.34
CA GLU A 200 10.76 6.37 8.52
C GLU A 200 11.65 5.25 7.95
N ALA A 201 12.21 4.41 8.84
CA ALA A 201 13.07 3.30 8.44
C ALA A 201 12.36 2.33 7.50
N GLY A 202 11.11 1.98 7.80
CA GLY A 202 10.30 1.09 6.99
C GLY A 202 9.97 1.67 5.62
N LEU A 203 9.51 2.93 5.53
CA LEU A 203 9.23 3.58 4.24
C LEU A 203 10.49 3.66 3.38
N ARG A 204 11.62 4.08 3.96
CA ARG A 204 12.90 4.18 3.25
C ARG A 204 13.34 2.82 2.70
N GLY A 205 13.39 1.81 3.56
CA GLY A 205 13.85 0.46 3.18
C GLY A 205 12.93 -0.16 2.13
N TYR A 206 11.63 -0.21 2.38
CA TYR A 206 10.69 -0.85 1.47
C TYR A 206 10.46 -0.07 0.17
N ALA A 207 10.69 1.25 0.13
CA ALA A 207 10.68 2.00 -1.13
C ALA A 207 11.77 1.55 -2.08
N LEU A 208 13.01 1.41 -1.60
CA LEU A 208 14.15 0.96 -2.40
C LEU A 208 14.01 -0.53 -2.76
N THR A 209 13.68 -1.38 -1.78
CA THR A 209 13.49 -2.82 -2.04
C THR A 209 12.36 -3.05 -3.06
N ALA A 210 11.24 -2.33 -2.98
CA ALA A 210 10.18 -2.45 -3.98
C ALA A 210 10.58 -1.91 -5.37
N ALA A 211 11.52 -0.96 -5.46
CA ALA A 211 11.99 -0.40 -6.71
C ALA A 211 13.08 -1.25 -7.39
N PHE A 212 13.95 -1.88 -6.60
CA PHE A 212 15.18 -2.50 -7.10
C PHE A 212 15.26 -4.01 -6.90
N ASP A 213 14.66 -4.54 -5.83
CA ASP A 213 14.84 -5.93 -5.40
C ASP A 213 13.58 -6.80 -5.55
N ASP A 214 12.49 -6.26 -6.11
CA ASP A 214 11.30 -7.06 -6.46
C ASP A 214 11.58 -7.88 -7.73
N HIS A 215 12.07 -9.12 -7.55
CA HIS A 215 12.48 -10.03 -8.62
C HIS A 215 11.43 -10.32 -9.71
N ARG A 216 10.17 -9.91 -9.53
CA ARG A 216 9.14 -10.01 -10.57
C ARG A 216 9.31 -8.95 -11.67
N PHE A 217 10.09 -7.90 -11.40
CA PHE A 217 10.28 -6.76 -12.28
C PHE A 217 11.77 -6.38 -12.37
N PRO A 218 12.23 -5.78 -13.48
CA PRO A 218 13.55 -5.17 -13.54
C PRO A 218 13.69 -4.01 -12.56
N SER A 219 14.90 -3.62 -12.17
CA SER A 219 15.08 -2.43 -11.32
C SER A 219 14.55 -1.16 -12.00
N VAL A 220 13.92 -0.27 -11.22
CA VAL A 220 13.44 1.04 -11.71
C VAL A 220 14.62 1.91 -12.18
N SER A 221 14.41 2.70 -13.24
CA SER A 221 15.44 3.56 -13.82
C SER A 221 14.99 5.02 -13.94
N LEU A 222 15.95 5.96 -14.02
CA LEU A 222 15.68 7.41 -14.14
C LEU A 222 14.67 7.76 -15.25
N PRO A 223 14.74 7.21 -16.49
CA PRO A 223 13.78 7.55 -17.54
C PRO A 223 12.34 7.08 -17.26
N GLU A 224 12.16 6.14 -16.34
CA GLU A 224 10.85 5.60 -15.98
C GLU A 224 10.08 6.53 -15.02
N LEU A 225 10.81 7.36 -14.27
CA LEU A 225 10.28 8.22 -13.21
C LEU A 225 9.03 9.02 -13.63
N PRO A 226 8.95 9.64 -14.82
CA PRO A 226 7.78 10.42 -15.25
C PRO A 226 6.48 9.63 -15.33
N THR A 227 6.56 8.30 -15.42
CA THR A 227 5.40 7.41 -15.49
C THR A 227 5.05 6.78 -14.15
N LEU A 228 5.84 6.99 -13.10
CA LEU A 228 5.64 6.31 -11.83
C LEU A 228 4.57 6.96 -10.96
N SER A 229 3.97 6.12 -10.13
CA SER A 229 3.21 6.51 -8.94
C SER A 229 3.57 5.59 -7.79
N THR A 230 3.59 6.17 -6.59
CA THR A 230 3.73 5.46 -5.33
C THR A 230 2.37 5.22 -4.71
N SER A 231 2.18 4.07 -4.10
CA SER A 231 1.12 3.84 -3.13
C SER A 231 1.70 3.27 -1.84
N ILE A 232 1.32 3.86 -0.71
CA ILE A 232 1.68 3.39 0.63
C ILE A 232 0.43 2.83 1.29
N THR A 233 0.53 1.61 1.79
CA THR A 233 -0.54 0.97 2.58
C THR A 233 -0.03 0.70 3.98
N LEU A 234 -0.57 1.40 4.98
CA LEU A 234 -0.32 1.11 6.39
C LEU A 234 -1.42 0.18 6.92
N LEU A 235 -1.02 -0.92 7.54
CA LEU A 235 -1.95 -1.84 8.17
C LEU A 235 -2.28 -1.37 9.58
N THR A 236 -3.56 -1.29 9.89
CA THR A 236 -4.06 -0.74 11.16
C THR A 236 -5.22 -1.57 11.70
N ASN A 237 -5.70 -1.24 12.90
CA ASN A 237 -6.92 -1.81 13.47
C ASN A 237 -6.88 -3.34 13.60
N PHE A 238 -5.76 -3.87 14.10
CA PHE A 238 -5.63 -5.30 14.38
C PHE A 238 -6.52 -5.72 15.55
N THR A 239 -7.68 -6.31 15.26
CA THR A 239 -8.68 -6.71 16.26
C THR A 239 -8.95 -8.20 16.19
N PRO A 240 -8.90 -8.94 17.31
CA PRO A 240 -9.37 -10.32 17.35
C PRO A 240 -10.86 -10.39 16.98
N ALA A 241 -11.21 -11.27 16.05
CA ALA A 241 -12.59 -11.52 15.67
C ALA A 241 -13.26 -12.44 16.70
N SER A 242 -14.54 -12.19 16.99
CA SER A 242 -15.30 -13.01 17.96
C SER A 242 -15.58 -14.42 17.43
N HIS A 243 -15.71 -14.54 16.11
CA HIS A 243 -15.93 -15.79 15.40
C HIS A 243 -15.05 -15.83 14.14
N PRO A 244 -14.59 -17.01 13.64
CA PRO A 244 -13.73 -17.09 12.46
C PRO A 244 -14.29 -16.48 11.16
N LEU A 245 -15.60 -16.22 11.11
CA LEU A 245 -16.31 -15.61 9.98
C LEU A 245 -16.81 -14.18 10.27
N ASP A 246 -16.45 -13.64 11.44
CA ASP A 246 -16.82 -12.29 11.91
C ASP A 246 -15.86 -11.24 11.35
N TRP A 247 -15.98 -11.02 10.04
CA TRP A 247 -15.19 -10.05 9.28
C TRP A 247 -15.89 -9.73 7.96
N THR A 248 -15.59 -8.61 7.31
CA THR A 248 -16.28 -8.16 6.10
C THR A 248 -15.40 -8.33 4.87
N LEU A 249 -15.92 -9.02 3.85
CA LEU A 249 -15.25 -9.22 2.56
C LEU A 249 -14.98 -7.87 1.88
N GLY A 250 -13.78 -7.70 1.33
CA GLY A 250 -13.37 -6.46 0.66
C GLY A 250 -13.05 -5.30 1.61
N THR A 251 -13.35 -5.43 2.89
CA THR A 251 -13.04 -4.40 3.89
C THR A 251 -11.90 -4.83 4.80
N HIS A 252 -11.97 -6.04 5.35
CA HIS A 252 -10.98 -6.52 6.32
C HIS A 252 -9.98 -7.46 5.66
N GLY A 253 -8.69 -7.21 5.92
CA GLY A 253 -7.67 -8.23 5.83
C GLY A 253 -7.80 -9.16 7.04
N ILE A 254 -7.40 -10.41 6.89
CA ILE A 254 -7.52 -11.41 7.95
C ILE A 254 -6.21 -12.17 8.12
N ARG A 255 -5.79 -12.32 9.39
CA ARG A 255 -4.69 -13.17 9.82
C ARG A 255 -5.24 -14.30 10.67
N ILE A 256 -5.04 -15.53 10.21
CA ILE A 256 -5.42 -16.72 10.97
C ILE A 256 -4.23 -17.22 11.79
N SER A 257 -4.53 -17.83 12.93
CA SER A 257 -3.55 -18.60 13.69
C SER A 257 -4.22 -19.77 14.39
N PHE A 258 -3.60 -20.95 14.36
CA PHE A 258 -4.12 -22.15 15.02
C PHE A 258 -2.99 -23.13 15.32
N SER A 259 -3.28 -24.17 16.12
CA SER A 259 -2.35 -25.26 16.39
C SER A 259 -2.95 -26.58 15.94
N HIS A 260 -2.17 -27.38 15.22
CA HIS A 260 -2.60 -28.69 14.74
C HIS A 260 -1.43 -29.68 14.80
N HIS A 261 -1.66 -30.85 15.40
CA HIS A 261 -0.61 -31.88 15.61
C HIS A 261 0.70 -31.33 16.22
N GLY A 262 0.58 -30.47 17.24
CA GLY A 262 1.74 -29.88 17.93
C GLY A 262 2.51 -28.82 17.13
N LYS A 263 2.04 -28.43 15.94
CA LYS A 263 2.62 -27.36 15.12
C LYS A 263 1.73 -26.13 15.11
N ARG A 264 2.33 -24.95 15.13
CA ARG A 264 1.63 -23.66 15.00
C ARG A 264 1.56 -23.27 13.53
N TYR A 265 0.39 -22.80 13.11
CA TYR A 265 0.10 -22.37 11.76
C TYR A 265 -0.36 -20.92 11.78
N SER A 266 0.06 -20.15 10.79
CA SER A 266 -0.46 -18.80 10.56
C SER A 266 -0.35 -18.41 9.09
N ALA A 267 -1.34 -17.69 8.61
CA ALA A 267 -1.34 -17.11 7.28
C ALA A 267 -2.19 -15.83 7.29
N THR A 268 -2.02 -15.01 6.27
CA THR A 268 -2.75 -13.76 6.14
C THR A 268 -3.15 -13.48 4.69
N TYR A 269 -4.29 -12.81 4.50
CA TYR A 269 -4.74 -12.25 3.23
C TYR A 269 -5.13 -10.79 3.42
N LEU A 270 -4.78 -9.98 2.43
CA LEU A 270 -5.20 -8.59 2.31
C LEU A 270 -6.72 -8.51 2.00
N PRO A 271 -7.37 -7.36 2.26
CA PRO A 271 -8.82 -7.19 2.07
C PRO A 271 -9.34 -7.63 0.70
N ASP A 272 -8.58 -7.36 -0.36
CA ASP A 272 -9.04 -7.52 -1.75
C ASP A 272 -9.00 -8.98 -2.24
N VAL A 273 -8.15 -9.83 -1.64
CA VAL A 273 -7.86 -11.18 -2.18
C VAL A 273 -9.10 -12.04 -2.29
N ALA A 274 -9.95 -12.05 -1.25
CA ALA A 274 -11.14 -12.90 -1.25
C ALA A 274 -12.17 -12.44 -2.30
N VAL A 275 -12.30 -11.12 -2.50
CA VAL A 275 -13.23 -10.52 -3.46
C VAL A 275 -12.76 -10.78 -4.89
N GLU A 276 -11.48 -10.57 -5.17
CA GLU A 276 -10.89 -10.82 -6.50
C GLU A 276 -11.03 -12.29 -6.92
N GLN A 277 -10.97 -13.22 -5.98
CA GLN A 277 -11.12 -14.65 -6.25
C GLN A 277 -12.58 -15.13 -6.26
N GLY A 278 -13.53 -14.27 -5.88
CA GLY A 278 -14.93 -14.66 -5.72
C GLY A 278 -15.16 -15.68 -4.60
N TRP A 279 -14.30 -15.72 -3.58
CA TRP A 279 -14.41 -16.66 -2.47
C TRP A 279 -15.39 -16.17 -1.41
N SER A 280 -16.20 -17.09 -0.90
CA SER A 280 -16.93 -16.92 0.36
C SER A 280 -15.96 -16.81 1.54
N LYS A 281 -16.47 -16.36 2.70
CA LYS A 281 -15.66 -16.29 3.93
C LYS A 281 -15.08 -17.65 4.32
N GLU A 282 -15.86 -18.71 4.14
CA GLU A 282 -15.47 -20.07 4.53
C GLU A 282 -14.40 -20.64 3.61
N GLU A 283 -14.56 -20.45 2.29
CA GLU A 283 -13.53 -20.78 1.31
C GLU A 283 -12.25 -19.99 1.57
N THR A 284 -12.36 -18.72 1.97
CA THR A 284 -11.21 -17.88 2.32
C THR A 284 -10.46 -18.44 3.53
N ILE A 285 -11.17 -18.84 4.60
CA ILE A 285 -10.55 -19.47 5.78
C ILE A 285 -9.84 -20.77 5.39
N VAL A 286 -10.50 -21.66 4.66
CA VAL A 286 -9.90 -22.94 4.23
C VAL A 286 -8.67 -22.69 3.35
N SER A 287 -8.75 -21.74 2.43
CA SER A 287 -7.64 -21.32 1.57
C SER A 287 -6.46 -20.79 2.39
N LEU A 288 -6.72 -19.95 3.39
CA LEU A 288 -5.69 -19.46 4.32
C LEU A 288 -5.05 -20.59 5.12
N MET A 289 -5.84 -21.54 5.62
CA MET A 289 -5.30 -22.68 6.34
C MET A 289 -4.38 -23.50 5.43
N ARG A 290 -4.77 -23.74 4.17
CA ARG A 290 -3.92 -24.39 3.17
C ARG A 290 -2.65 -23.59 2.89
N LYS A 291 -2.75 -22.27 2.77
CA LYS A 291 -1.61 -21.35 2.62
C LYS A 291 -0.66 -21.42 3.82
N ALA A 292 -1.18 -21.62 5.03
CA ALA A 292 -0.38 -21.85 6.24
C ALA A 292 0.30 -23.24 6.24
N GLY A 293 -0.06 -24.14 5.32
CA GLY A 293 0.48 -25.50 5.21
C GLY A 293 -0.41 -26.59 5.83
N TRP A 294 -1.67 -26.29 6.17
CA TRP A 294 -2.62 -27.30 6.64
C TRP A 294 -3.12 -28.19 5.50
N LYS A 295 -3.20 -29.49 5.76
CA LYS A 295 -3.52 -30.54 4.78
C LYS A 295 -4.79 -31.33 5.14
N GLY A 296 -5.60 -30.84 6.08
CA GLY A 296 -6.87 -31.48 6.45
C GLY A 296 -7.95 -31.34 5.38
N ARG A 297 -9.07 -32.04 5.56
CA ARG A 297 -10.20 -31.94 4.61
C ARG A 297 -10.93 -30.62 4.83
N SER A 298 -11.42 -30.01 3.75
CA SER A 298 -12.13 -28.72 3.86
C SER A 298 -13.24 -28.74 4.89
N GLY A 299 -14.06 -29.80 4.96
CA GLY A 299 -15.16 -29.91 5.92
C GLY A 299 -14.75 -29.92 7.40
N GLU A 300 -13.48 -30.20 7.71
CA GLU A 300 -12.97 -30.32 9.09
C GLU A 300 -12.41 -28.98 9.62
N TRP A 301 -12.45 -27.90 8.84
CA TRP A 301 -11.84 -26.64 9.23
C TRP A 301 -12.41 -26.09 10.56
N ARG A 302 -13.69 -26.36 10.82
CA ARG A 302 -14.38 -25.97 12.07
C ARG A 302 -13.94 -26.79 13.28
N ASP A 303 -13.44 -28.00 13.06
CA ASP A 303 -12.99 -28.90 14.13
C ASP A 303 -11.55 -28.58 14.58
N VAL A 304 -10.84 -27.73 13.82
CA VAL A 304 -9.48 -27.30 14.17
C VAL A 304 -9.52 -26.39 15.39
N LYS A 305 -9.11 -26.97 16.52
CA LYS A 305 -9.08 -26.28 17.81
C LYS A 305 -8.13 -25.07 17.78
N GLY A 306 -8.58 -23.99 18.41
CA GLY A 306 -7.77 -22.78 18.57
C GLY A 306 -7.59 -21.97 17.29
N LEU A 307 -8.49 -22.12 16.30
CA LEU A 307 -8.56 -21.21 15.16
C LEU A 307 -8.96 -19.80 15.61
N GLY A 308 -7.95 -18.95 15.77
CA GLY A 308 -8.11 -17.52 15.99
C GLY A 308 -8.01 -16.77 14.68
N VAL A 309 -8.85 -15.75 14.52
CA VAL A 309 -8.81 -14.80 13.41
C VAL A 309 -8.60 -13.40 13.97
N VAL A 310 -7.68 -12.67 13.38
CA VAL A 310 -7.46 -11.25 13.64
C VAL A 310 -7.77 -10.50 12.36
N THR A 311 -8.68 -9.54 12.42
CA THR A 311 -8.98 -8.62 11.31
C THR A 311 -8.05 -7.43 11.37
N TYR A 312 -7.80 -6.81 10.21
CA TYR A 312 -7.08 -5.54 10.10
C TYR A 312 -7.54 -4.78 8.86
N GLU A 313 -7.23 -3.49 8.79
CA GLU A 313 -7.57 -2.61 7.68
C GLU A 313 -6.30 -2.07 7.03
N GLY A 314 -6.34 -1.88 5.71
CA GLY A 314 -5.29 -1.19 4.96
C GLY A 314 -5.67 0.27 4.72
N LYS A 315 -4.91 1.20 5.27
CA LYS A 315 -5.08 2.64 5.02
C LYS A 315 -4.09 3.06 3.95
N LYS A 316 -4.62 3.37 2.76
CA LYS A 316 -3.82 3.63 1.56
C LYS A 316 -3.74 5.12 1.23
N ALA A 317 -2.55 5.59 0.87
CA ALA A 317 -2.35 6.85 0.18
C ALA A 317 -1.61 6.60 -1.14
N SER A 318 -1.70 7.51 -2.08
CA SER A 318 -0.99 7.41 -3.36
C SER A 318 -0.60 8.78 -3.87
N LEU A 319 0.48 8.84 -4.65
CA LEU A 319 1.00 10.06 -5.24
C LEU A 319 1.58 9.76 -6.62
N GLY A 320 1.26 10.58 -7.61
CA GLY A 320 1.88 10.50 -8.94
C GLY A 320 3.18 11.30 -9.04
N TRP A 321 4.02 10.96 -10.02
CA TRP A 321 5.25 11.70 -10.32
C TRP A 321 5.02 13.20 -10.50
N ALA A 322 3.99 13.61 -11.24
CA ALA A 322 3.74 15.02 -11.54
C ALA A 322 3.48 15.84 -10.27
N GLU A 323 2.71 15.30 -9.33
CA GLU A 323 2.44 15.94 -8.04
C GLU A 323 3.72 16.07 -7.20
N TRP A 324 4.50 14.99 -7.11
CA TRP A 324 5.79 15.01 -6.44
C TRP A 324 6.76 16.02 -7.07
N ARG A 325 6.86 16.07 -8.41
CA ARG A 325 7.76 16.97 -9.11
C ARG A 325 7.34 18.44 -8.95
N GLY A 326 6.04 18.71 -8.91
CA GLY A 326 5.49 20.04 -8.59
C GLY A 326 5.92 20.49 -7.19
N TRP A 327 5.68 19.64 -6.19
CA TRP A 327 6.15 19.86 -4.82
C TRP A 327 7.66 20.09 -4.74
N ARG A 328 8.45 19.23 -5.40
CA ARG A 328 9.92 19.32 -5.35
C ARG A 328 10.44 20.62 -5.96
N THR A 329 9.85 21.06 -7.07
CA THR A 329 10.20 22.33 -7.72
C THR A 329 9.88 23.52 -6.80
N TRP A 330 8.76 23.47 -6.07
CA TRP A 330 8.44 24.47 -5.05
C TRP A 330 9.47 24.48 -3.90
N VAL A 331 9.88 23.31 -3.40
CA VAL A 331 10.93 23.20 -2.36
C VAL A 331 12.26 23.78 -2.84
N GLU A 332 12.65 23.50 -4.09
CA GLU A 332 13.86 24.06 -4.70
C GLU A 332 13.79 25.59 -4.82
N GLY A 333 12.61 26.14 -5.10
CA GLY A 333 12.36 27.58 -5.14
C GLY A 333 12.47 28.29 -3.78
N LEU A 334 12.21 27.61 -2.65
CA LEU A 334 12.38 28.17 -1.31
C LEU A 334 13.85 28.37 -0.90
N ARG A 335 14.77 27.68 -1.58
CA ARG A 335 16.20 27.70 -1.25
C ARG A 335 16.99 28.78 -1.99
N ASN A 336 16.37 29.42 -2.98
CA ASN A 336 16.92 30.53 -3.77
C ASN A 336 16.44 31.87 -3.23
#